data_AF-A0A6B3RXY0-F1
#
_entry.id   AF-A0A6B3RXY0-F1
#
_cell.length_a   1.000
_cell.length_b   1.000
_cell.length_c   1.000
_cell.angle_alpha   90.00
_cell.angle_beta   90.00
_cell.angle_gamma   90.00
#
_symmetry.space_group_name_H-M   'P 1'
#
loop_
_entity.id
_entity.type
_entity.pdbx_description
1 polymer ?
#
loop_
_entity_poly.entity_id
_entity_poly.type
_entity_poly.pdbx_seq_one_letter_code
_entity_poly.pdbx_strand_id
1 'polypeptide(L)'
;MKSVCASLLASVALLCAASPAVTQTLMTYDSVGVWDILVDPTIGNGCLINAVFEDGSDVRIGFAPDTGNGYLLAMNEAWGDIEEGTMYPISMDVDGSVYNGEGKGIYIDGMPGVDIEFDSADFLLDVATKQTLTLSSEAGEVMSIDLTDTMAALDAAIACQEAQG
;
A
#
# COMPACT_ATOMS: atom_id res chain seq x y z
N MET A 1 -59.02 30.11 -34.88
CA MET A 1 -59.01 28.79 -34.19
C MET A 1 -58.15 27.83 -34.99
N LYS A 2 -56.97 27.48 -34.47
CA LYS A 2 -56.23 26.22 -34.62
C LYS A 2 -54.82 26.46 -34.06
N SER A 3 -54.68 26.17 -32.77
CA SER A 3 -53.39 25.86 -32.15
C SER A 3 -52.89 24.51 -32.68
N VAL A 4 -51.57 24.34 -32.75
CA VAL A 4 -50.77 23.18 -32.28
C VAL A 4 -49.35 23.26 -32.88
N CYS A 5 -48.41 22.63 -32.17
CA CYS A 5 -47.01 22.29 -32.46
C CYS A 5 -45.97 23.25 -31.86
N ALA A 6 -44.98 22.80 -31.10
CA ALA A 6 -44.69 21.49 -30.52
C ALA A 6 -43.63 21.74 -29.44
N SER A 7 -43.78 21.09 -28.29
CA SER A 7 -42.87 21.19 -27.15
C SER A 7 -41.52 20.52 -27.47
N LEU A 8 -40.41 21.24 -27.35
CA LEU A 8 -39.06 20.65 -27.35
C LEU A 8 -38.80 19.99 -25.99
N LEU A 9 -38.55 18.68 -26.00
CA LEU A 9 -37.94 17.93 -24.89
C LEU A 9 -36.41 18.05 -25.04
N ALA A 10 -35.75 18.70 -24.08
CA ALA A 10 -34.30 18.74 -23.98
C ALA A 10 -33.81 17.57 -23.13
N SER A 11 -33.17 16.58 -23.76
CA SER A 11 -32.49 15.48 -23.09
C SER A 11 -31.10 15.94 -22.66
N VAL A 12 -30.86 16.10 -21.36
CA VAL A 12 -29.51 16.32 -20.80
C VAL A 12 -28.81 14.97 -20.70
N ALA A 13 -27.86 14.73 -21.59
CA ALA A 13 -26.96 13.58 -21.51
C ALA A 13 -25.90 13.86 -20.43
N LEU A 14 -26.03 13.17 -19.29
CA LEU A 14 -25.04 13.19 -18.21
C LEU A 14 -23.83 12.35 -18.67
N LEU A 15 -22.78 12.99 -19.17
CA LEU A 15 -21.50 12.34 -19.44
C LEU A 15 -20.79 12.11 -18.10
N CYS A 16 -20.91 10.92 -17.54
CA CYS A 16 -19.99 10.45 -16.51
C CYS A 16 -18.60 10.33 -17.15
N ALA A 17 -17.71 11.26 -16.85
CA ALA A 17 -16.29 11.11 -17.15
C ALA A 17 -15.73 10.05 -16.20
N ALA A 18 -15.65 8.80 -16.67
CA ALA A 18 -14.83 7.79 -16.02
C ALA A 18 -13.37 8.14 -16.29
N SER A 19 -12.68 8.69 -15.30
CA SER A 19 -11.22 8.82 -15.35
C SER A 19 -10.62 7.42 -15.49
N PRO A 20 -9.65 7.19 -16.39
CA PRO A 20 -8.92 5.93 -16.39
C PRO A 20 -8.18 5.80 -15.06
N ALA A 21 -8.49 4.75 -14.30
CA ALA A 21 -7.67 4.34 -13.17
C ALA A 21 -6.31 3.92 -13.73
N VAL A 22 -5.24 4.58 -13.31
CA VAL A 22 -3.87 4.12 -13.56
C VAL A 22 -3.62 2.98 -12.57
N THR A 23 -3.91 1.75 -12.97
CA THR A 23 -3.49 0.58 -12.20
C THR A 23 -1.98 0.57 -12.12
N GLN A 24 -1.45 0.59 -10.90
CA GLN A 24 -0.01 0.47 -10.65
C GLN A 24 0.44 -0.89 -11.16
N THR A 25 1.17 -0.91 -12.28
CA THR A 25 1.58 -2.18 -12.91
C THR A 25 2.87 -2.65 -12.26
N LEU A 26 2.74 -3.45 -11.20
CA LEU A 26 3.85 -4.16 -10.60
C LEU A 26 4.27 -5.34 -11.48
N MET A 27 5.58 -5.60 -11.57
CA MET A 27 6.13 -6.69 -12.35
C MET A 27 6.62 -7.80 -11.41
N THR A 28 6.10 -9.02 -11.57
CA THR A 28 6.55 -10.16 -10.76
C THR A 28 8.00 -10.55 -11.07
N TYR A 29 8.80 -10.74 -10.03
CA TYR A 29 10.19 -11.18 -10.08
C TYR A 29 10.37 -12.61 -9.54
N ASP A 30 9.88 -12.91 -8.33
CA ASP A 30 9.94 -14.22 -7.68
C ASP A 30 8.88 -14.35 -6.57
N SER A 31 8.90 -15.42 -5.77
CA SER A 31 8.04 -15.61 -4.59
C SER A 31 8.74 -16.40 -3.48
N VAL A 32 8.48 -16.05 -2.21
CA VAL A 32 8.96 -16.77 -1.02
C VAL A 32 7.81 -16.90 -0.02
N GLY A 33 7.35 -18.13 0.21
CA GLY A 33 6.23 -18.39 1.12
C GLY A 33 4.95 -17.71 0.62
N VAL A 34 4.39 -16.81 1.44
CA VAL A 34 3.22 -15.98 1.09
C VAL A 34 3.59 -14.67 0.40
N TRP A 35 4.88 -14.34 0.34
CA TRP A 35 5.37 -13.06 -0.19
C TRP A 35 5.72 -13.19 -1.67
N ASP A 36 5.11 -12.34 -2.49
CA ASP A 36 5.55 -12.09 -3.86
C ASP A 36 6.68 -11.06 -3.86
N ILE A 37 7.72 -11.29 -4.66
CA ILE A 37 8.79 -10.31 -4.91
C ILE A 37 8.45 -9.62 -6.22
N LEU A 38 8.28 -8.29 -6.16
CA LEU A 38 7.81 -7.47 -7.26
C LEU A 38 8.78 -6.31 -7.53
N VAL A 39 8.79 -5.84 -8.77
CA VAL A 39 9.45 -4.59 -9.19
C VAL A 39 8.36 -3.54 -9.43
N ASP A 40 8.55 -2.34 -8.89
CA ASP A 40 7.73 -1.18 -9.16
C ASP A 40 8.46 -0.18 -10.08
N PRO A 41 8.13 -0.13 -11.38
CA PRO A 41 8.75 0.79 -12.32
C PRO A 41 8.46 2.27 -12.03
N THR A 42 7.48 2.58 -11.19
CA THR A 42 7.04 3.95 -10.92
C THR A 42 7.92 4.66 -9.88
N ILE A 43 8.70 3.91 -9.10
CA ILE A 43 9.62 4.41 -8.07
C ILE A 43 11.09 4.05 -8.37
N GLY A 44 11.49 4.18 -9.63
CA GLY A 44 12.87 3.92 -10.04
C GLY A 44 13.25 2.44 -10.11
N ASN A 45 12.28 1.56 -10.40
CA ASN A 45 12.44 0.09 -10.33
C ASN A 45 12.78 -0.39 -8.91
N GLY A 46 12.14 0.19 -7.90
CA GLY A 46 12.23 -0.29 -6.52
C GLY A 46 11.70 -1.73 -6.42
N CYS A 47 12.46 -2.62 -5.79
CA CYS A 47 11.98 -3.96 -5.47
C CYS A 47 11.29 -3.97 -4.10
N LEU A 48 10.25 -4.80 -4.00
CA LEU A 48 9.39 -4.93 -2.83
C LEU A 48 8.94 -6.37 -2.62
N ILE A 49 8.57 -6.70 -1.39
CA ILE A 49 7.78 -7.88 -1.05
C ILE A 49 6.32 -7.46 -0.86
N ASN A 50 5.39 -8.30 -1.31
CA ASN A 50 3.95 -8.05 -1.17
C ASN A 50 3.21 -9.32 -0.75
N ALA A 51 2.29 -9.20 0.20
CA ALA A 51 1.37 -10.27 0.57
C ALA A 51 -0.03 -9.71 0.85
N VAL A 52 -1.04 -10.52 0.55
CA VAL A 52 -2.44 -10.28 0.93
C VAL A 52 -2.84 -11.30 2.00
N PHE A 53 -3.35 -10.83 3.13
CA PHE A 53 -3.69 -11.65 4.30
C PHE A 53 -5.20 -11.92 4.40
N GLU A 54 -5.58 -12.86 5.27
CA GLU A 54 -6.97 -13.33 5.41
C GLU A 54 -7.95 -12.24 5.86
N ASP A 55 -7.47 -11.23 6.59
CA ASP A 55 -8.27 -10.09 7.06
C ASP A 55 -8.46 -9.00 5.98
N GLY A 56 -7.97 -9.25 4.76
CA GLY A 56 -8.04 -8.31 3.65
C GLY A 56 -6.90 -7.29 3.61
N SER A 57 -5.92 -7.42 4.50
CA SER A 57 -4.72 -6.61 4.48
C SER A 57 -3.90 -6.87 3.21
N ASP A 58 -3.54 -5.83 2.48
CA ASP A 58 -2.56 -5.86 1.39
C ASP A 58 -1.35 -5.02 1.82
N VAL A 59 -0.21 -5.71 2.03
CA VAL A 59 0.99 -5.11 2.62
C VAL A 59 2.15 -5.21 1.66
N ARG A 60 2.82 -4.07 1.43
CA ARG A 60 4.07 -3.98 0.68
C ARG A 60 5.17 -3.47 1.57
N ILE A 61 6.31 -4.15 1.58
CA ILE A 61 7.54 -3.68 2.22
C ILE A 61 8.59 -3.60 1.13
N GLY A 62 9.16 -2.42 0.91
CA GLY A 62 10.09 -2.23 -0.20
C GLY A 62 11.15 -1.20 0.07
N PHE A 63 12.04 -1.08 -0.91
CA PHE A 63 13.08 -0.07 -0.96
C PHE A 63 12.64 1.01 -1.95
N ALA A 64 12.81 2.28 -1.59
CA ALA A 64 12.56 3.41 -2.46
C ALA A 64 13.91 4.02 -2.89
N PRO A 65 14.49 3.60 -4.04
CA PRO A 65 15.78 4.12 -4.52
C PRO A 65 15.83 5.64 -4.65
N ASP A 66 14.69 6.26 -5.00
CA ASP A 66 14.58 7.71 -5.21
C ASP A 66 14.80 8.52 -3.92
N THR A 67 14.43 7.97 -2.76
CA THR A 67 14.57 8.63 -1.45
C THR A 67 15.71 8.04 -0.62
N GLY A 68 16.12 6.80 -0.90
CA GLY A 68 17.08 6.05 -0.09
C GLY A 68 16.47 5.43 1.17
N ASN A 69 15.15 5.53 1.34
CA ASN A 69 14.42 4.99 2.49
C ASN A 69 13.80 3.62 2.17
N GLY A 70 13.43 2.88 3.22
CA GLY A 70 12.45 1.81 3.12
C GLY A 70 11.03 2.38 3.21
N TYR A 71 10.04 1.62 2.74
CA TYR A 71 8.64 1.97 2.93
C TYR A 71 7.80 0.75 3.30
N LEU A 72 6.74 1.01 4.06
CA LEU A 72 5.67 0.09 4.40
C LEU A 72 4.37 0.69 3.90
N LEU A 73 3.81 0.08 2.85
CA LEU A 73 2.46 0.38 2.37
C LEU A 73 1.50 -0.63 3.01
N ALA A 74 0.49 -0.13 3.71
CA ALA A 74 -0.44 -0.96 4.46
C ALA A 74 -1.89 -0.60 4.08
N MET A 75 -2.53 -1.45 3.28
CA MET A 75 -3.90 -1.26 2.81
C MET A 75 -4.85 -2.19 3.57
N ASN A 76 -5.99 -1.68 4.02
CA ASN A 76 -7.05 -2.44 4.69
C ASN A 76 -8.31 -1.57 4.84
N GLU A 77 -9.51 -2.13 4.63
CA GLU A 77 -10.79 -1.41 4.84
C GLU A 77 -10.95 -0.87 6.28
N ALA A 78 -10.29 -1.46 7.27
CA ALA A 78 -10.29 -1.03 8.66
C ALA A 78 -9.66 0.36 8.88
N TRP A 79 -8.90 0.90 7.92
CA TRP A 79 -8.48 2.31 7.94
C TRP A 79 -9.65 3.29 7.88
N GLY A 80 -10.81 2.87 7.35
CA GLY A 80 -12.01 3.69 7.23
C GLY A 80 -11.84 4.89 6.28
N ASP A 81 -12.34 6.04 6.71
CA ASP A 81 -12.33 7.28 5.93
C ASP A 81 -10.98 8.01 6.03
N ILE A 82 -9.91 7.40 5.50
CA ILE A 82 -8.61 8.07 5.40
C ILE A 82 -8.63 9.16 4.34
N GLU A 83 -8.00 10.30 4.60
CA GLU A 83 -7.88 11.38 3.62
C GLU A 83 -6.58 11.24 2.84
N GLU A 84 -6.68 11.20 1.51
CA GLU A 84 -5.51 11.07 0.62
C GLU A 84 -4.54 12.25 0.81
N GLY A 85 -3.27 11.93 1.06
CA GLY A 85 -2.20 12.91 1.28
C GLY A 85 -2.10 13.47 2.71
N THR A 86 -3.06 13.17 3.59
CA THR A 86 -2.99 13.57 5.01
C THR A 86 -2.05 12.65 5.78
N MET A 87 -1.24 13.22 6.70
CA MET A 87 -0.35 12.44 7.57
C MET A 87 -1.09 12.03 8.84
N TYR A 88 -0.96 10.76 9.21
CA TYR A 88 -1.56 10.17 10.41
C TYR A 88 -0.47 9.58 11.31
N PRO A 89 -0.53 9.76 12.64
CA PRO A 89 0.37 9.09 13.55
C PRO A 89 0.06 7.59 13.58
N ILE A 90 1.07 6.76 13.32
CA ILE A 90 0.96 5.30 13.26
C ILE A 90 1.87 4.67 14.31
N SER A 91 1.32 3.71 15.06
CA SER A 91 2.09 2.81 15.93
C SER A 91 2.31 1.50 15.20
N MET A 92 3.57 1.07 15.13
CA MET A 92 4.01 -0.20 14.57
C MET A 92 4.58 -1.05 15.71
N ASP A 93 3.83 -2.07 16.13
CA ASP A 93 4.26 -3.01 17.18
C ASP A 93 4.77 -4.30 16.53
N VAL A 94 6.06 -4.61 16.71
CA VAL A 94 6.70 -5.83 16.21
C VAL A 94 7.06 -6.74 17.39
N ASP A 95 6.19 -7.72 17.67
CA ASP A 95 6.25 -8.61 18.85
C ASP A 95 6.63 -7.89 20.18
N GLY A 96 6.03 -6.74 20.44
CA GLY A 96 6.24 -5.93 21.65
C GLY A 96 7.32 -4.84 21.52
N SER A 97 8.06 -4.78 20.42
CA SER A 97 8.89 -3.61 20.08
C SER A 97 8.02 -2.57 19.38
N VAL A 98 7.77 -1.45 20.06
CA VAL A 98 6.91 -0.39 19.51
C VAL A 98 7.75 0.69 18.85
N TYR A 99 7.44 0.95 17.58
CA TYR A 99 7.95 2.06 16.77
C TYR A 99 6.79 3.02 16.48
N ASN A 100 7.07 4.32 16.48
CA ASN A 100 6.09 5.34 16.14
C ASN A 100 6.57 6.09 14.90
N GLY A 101 5.67 6.33 13.96
CA GLY A 101 5.93 7.07 12.73
C GLY A 101 4.71 7.82 12.26
N GLU A 102 4.79 8.37 11.07
CA GLU A 102 3.65 8.97 10.38
C GLU A 102 3.42 8.25 9.05
N GLY A 103 2.16 7.95 8.75
CA GLY A 103 1.73 7.35 7.50
C GLY A 103 0.94 8.35 6.68
N LYS A 104 1.26 8.49 5.39
CA LYS A 104 0.52 9.31 4.44
C LYS A 104 -0.69 8.52 3.94
N GLY A 105 -1.90 9.05 4.10
CA GLY A 105 -3.13 8.43 3.60
C GLY A 105 -3.10 8.27 2.08
N ILE A 106 -3.53 7.11 1.60
CA ILE A 106 -3.54 6.75 0.18
C ILE A 106 -4.71 5.83 -0.14
N TYR A 107 -5.13 5.82 -1.42
CA TYR A 107 -6.02 4.82 -1.98
C TYR A 107 -5.33 4.10 -3.14
N ILE A 108 -5.37 2.77 -3.14
CA ILE A 108 -4.94 1.94 -4.27
C ILE A 108 -6.11 1.06 -4.67
N ASP A 109 -6.53 1.18 -5.94
CA ASP A 109 -7.69 0.49 -6.50
C ASP A 109 -8.98 0.61 -5.64
N GLY A 110 -9.12 1.73 -4.92
CA GLY A 110 -10.25 2.04 -4.05
C GLY A 110 -10.13 1.52 -2.61
N MET A 111 -9.13 0.72 -2.29
CA MET A 111 -8.84 0.30 -0.91
C MET A 111 -8.10 1.43 -0.17
N PRO A 112 -8.52 1.79 1.07
CA PRO A 112 -7.80 2.78 1.87
C PRO A 112 -6.54 2.18 2.52
N GLY A 113 -5.53 3.01 2.73
CA GLY A 113 -4.30 2.60 3.39
C GLY A 113 -3.37 3.76 3.73
N VAL A 114 -2.22 3.41 4.29
CA VAL A 114 -1.14 4.35 4.60
C VAL A 114 0.16 3.94 3.94
N ASP A 115 0.92 4.96 3.51
CA ASP A 115 2.29 4.87 3.03
C ASP A 115 3.24 5.42 4.10
N ILE A 116 4.03 4.54 4.72
CA ILE A 116 4.93 4.86 5.83
C ILE A 116 6.38 4.73 5.34
N GLU A 117 7.09 5.85 5.25
CA GLU A 117 8.54 5.83 5.02
C GLU A 117 9.29 5.57 6.33
N PHE A 118 10.37 4.79 6.25
CA PHE A 118 11.25 4.54 7.39
C PHE A 118 12.73 4.47 6.96
N ASP A 119 13.61 4.88 7.87
CA ASP A 119 15.07 4.79 7.74
C ASP A 119 15.72 3.95 8.85
N SER A 120 14.91 3.39 9.75
CA SER A 120 15.37 2.63 10.91
C SER A 120 15.75 1.21 10.53
N ALA A 121 17.05 0.91 10.61
CA ALA A 121 17.58 -0.44 10.45
C ALA A 121 17.05 -1.41 11.51
N ASP A 122 16.83 -0.94 12.74
CA ASP A 122 16.28 -1.76 13.83
C ASP A 122 14.84 -2.18 13.53
N PHE A 123 14.03 -1.26 12.99
CA PHE A 123 12.66 -1.58 12.58
C PHE A 123 12.63 -2.64 11.46
N LEU A 124 13.44 -2.45 10.42
CA LEU A 124 13.52 -3.41 9.30
C LEU A 124 13.99 -4.79 9.79
N LEU A 125 14.98 -4.84 10.68
CA LEU A 125 15.49 -6.09 11.23
C LEU A 125 14.44 -6.80 12.10
N ASP A 126 13.71 -6.05 12.92
CA ASP A 126 12.61 -6.59 13.71
C ASP A 126 11.52 -7.17 12.80
N VAL A 127 11.07 -6.44 11.77
CA VAL A 127 10.12 -6.92 10.76
C VAL A 127 10.63 -8.18 10.05
N ALA A 128 11.93 -8.24 9.74
CA ALA A 128 12.51 -9.39 9.07
C ALA A 128 12.57 -10.65 9.95
N THR A 129 12.82 -10.50 11.26
CA THR A 129 13.18 -11.62 12.15
C THR A 129 12.10 -12.06 13.13
N LYS A 130 11.09 -11.21 13.36
CA LYS A 130 10.01 -11.48 14.32
C LYS A 130 8.80 -12.11 13.63
N GLN A 131 7.73 -12.32 14.40
CA GLN A 131 6.58 -13.12 13.97
C GLN A 131 5.35 -12.29 13.65
N THR A 132 5.14 -11.16 14.34
CA THR A 132 3.92 -10.36 14.16
C THR A 132 4.25 -8.90 13.98
N LEU A 133 3.63 -8.25 13.00
CA LEU A 133 3.54 -6.79 12.92
C LEU A 133 2.08 -6.37 13.10
N THR A 134 1.83 -5.54 14.10
CA THR A 134 0.52 -4.92 14.34
C THR A 134 0.60 -3.42 14.06
N LEU A 135 -0.28 -2.92 13.19
CA LEU A 135 -0.43 -1.48 12.94
C LEU A 135 -1.65 -0.94 13.66
N SER A 136 -1.47 0.19 14.34
CA SER A 136 -2.53 0.90 15.02
C SER A 136 -2.53 2.38 14.67
N SER A 137 -3.71 2.95 14.56
CA SER A 137 -3.97 4.39 14.49
C SER A 137 -4.43 4.91 15.86
N GLU A 138 -4.72 6.20 15.97
CA GLU A 138 -5.38 6.75 17.17
C GLU A 138 -6.75 6.12 17.46
N ALA A 139 -7.42 5.55 16.43
CA ALA A 139 -8.69 4.88 16.57
C ALA A 139 -8.56 3.44 17.14
N GLY A 140 -7.34 2.88 17.16
CA GLY A 140 -7.04 1.54 17.62
C GLY A 140 -6.27 0.70 16.60
N GLU A 141 -6.24 -0.61 16.85
CA GLU A 141 -5.64 -1.60 15.96
C GLU A 141 -6.38 -1.63 14.62
N VAL A 142 -5.61 -1.63 13.53
CA VAL A 142 -6.12 -1.67 12.16
C VAL A 142 -5.88 -3.04 11.53
N MET A 143 -4.68 -3.59 11.72
CA MET A 143 -4.29 -4.88 11.16
C MET A 143 -3.18 -5.54 12.01
N SER A 144 -3.10 -6.86 11.91
CA SER A 144 -2.03 -7.65 12.50
C SER A 144 -1.65 -8.76 11.53
N ILE A 145 -0.41 -8.77 11.07
CA ILE A 145 0.07 -9.69 10.02
C ILE A 145 1.15 -10.63 10.55
N ASP A 146 1.16 -11.83 9.97
CA ASP A 146 2.19 -12.84 10.20
C ASP A 146 3.43 -12.52 9.34
N LEU A 147 4.60 -12.46 9.98
CA LEU A 147 5.89 -12.13 9.38
C LEU A 147 6.71 -13.37 9.02
N THR A 148 6.11 -14.56 9.02
CA THR A 148 6.77 -15.79 8.57
C THR A 148 7.37 -15.58 7.17
N ASP A 149 8.59 -16.11 7.00
CA ASP A 149 9.40 -16.02 5.79
C ASP A 149 9.82 -14.60 5.37
N THR A 150 9.50 -13.54 6.13
CA THR A 150 9.82 -12.15 5.76
C THR A 150 11.32 -11.92 5.57
N MET A 151 12.20 -12.49 6.40
CA MET A 151 13.66 -12.41 6.19
C MET A 151 14.07 -12.93 4.81
N ALA A 152 13.62 -14.13 4.45
CA ALA A 152 13.99 -14.75 3.18
C ALA A 152 13.38 -14.01 1.98
N ALA A 153 12.18 -13.45 2.14
CA ALA A 153 11.56 -12.61 1.13
C ALA A 153 12.31 -11.27 0.95
N LEU A 154 12.75 -10.63 2.04
CA LEU A 154 13.56 -9.41 1.99
C LEU A 154 14.93 -9.66 1.37
N ASP A 155 15.59 -10.78 1.69
CA ASP A 155 16.83 -11.19 1.02
C ASP A 155 16.64 -11.34 -0.50
N ALA A 156 15.52 -11.92 -0.93
CA ALA A 156 15.17 -12.04 -2.34
C ALA A 156 14.85 -10.68 -2.99
N ALA A 157 14.20 -9.76 -2.27
CA ALA A 157 13.96 -8.40 -2.74
C ALA A 157 15.26 -7.57 -2.85
N ILE A 158 16.24 -7.79 -1.96
CA ILE A 158 17.58 -7.19 -2.07
C ILE A 158 18.28 -7.72 -3.32
N ALA A 159 18.26 -9.03 -3.56
CA ALA A 159 18.83 -9.61 -4.78
C ALA A 159 18.13 -9.11 -6.06
N CYS A 160 16.81 -8.91 -6.00
CA CYS A 160 16.04 -8.23 -7.05
C CYS A 160 16.56 -6.81 -7.29
N GLN A 161 16.77 -6.03 -6.22
CA GLN A 161 17.22 -4.65 -6.31
C GLN A 161 18.61 -4.55 -6.94
N GLU A 162 19.54 -5.42 -6.54
CA GLU A 162 20.89 -5.51 -7.13
C GLU A 162 20.86 -5.84 -8.63
N ALA A 163 19.85 -6.59 -9.08
CA ALA A 163 19.67 -6.91 -10.50
C ALA A 163 19.10 -5.75 -11.33
N GLN A 164 18.52 -4.72 -10.71
CA GLN A 164 18.00 -3.53 -11.42
C GLN A 164 19.09 -2.52 -11.77
N GLY A 165 20.27 -2.60 -11.14
CA GLY A 165 21.41 -1.69 -11.32
C GLY A 165 21.46 -0.57 -10.30
#